data_AF-A0A1A9AN74-F1
#
_entry.id   AF-A0A1A9AN74-F1
#
_cell.length_a   1.000
_cell.length_b   1.000
_cell.length_c   1.000
_cell.angle_alpha   90.00
_cell.angle_beta   90.00
_cell.angle_gamma   90.00
#
_symmetry.space_group_name_H-M   'P 1'
#
loop_
_entity.id
_entity.type
_entity.pdbx_description
1 polymer ?
#
loop_
_entity_poly.entity_id
_entity_poly.type
_entity_poly.pdbx_seq_one_letter_code
_entity_poly.pdbx_strand_id
1 'polypeptide(L)'
;MTEGITINDLPSKKYKNELEIGINYQDIEENIESNKLATDSFYWSTTVRNYLEKYIYGNIDKWSDSNYEKRCRDFNYILDIILKKIKKKKETNSDVPYSLIYEYIENAAKAHLQTWGAECERKSKLPHDSDDIENMKNLDDLCEDIVYINKKISEINKNHCNKIDSYINQQIFDLNNIYKMSETKYSDILGYYNFTSLYDFNVTTTNLKSKCQEYIDGLPLAADQS
;
A
#
# COMPACT_ATOMS: atom_id res chain seq x y z
N MET A 1 2.43 -5.87 29.94
CA MET A 1 2.94 -4.75 29.11
C MET A 1 2.36 -4.95 27.74
N THR A 2 1.55 -4.02 27.25
CA THR A 2 1.15 -4.01 25.83
C THR A 2 2.43 -3.83 25.01
N GLU A 3 2.66 -4.69 24.02
CA GLU A 3 3.71 -4.45 23.03
C GLU A 3 3.40 -3.10 22.36
N GLY A 4 4.29 -2.12 22.49
CA GLY A 4 4.10 -0.81 21.88
C GLY A 4 4.25 -0.87 20.36
N ILE A 5 3.73 0.14 19.67
CA ILE A 5 3.61 0.17 18.21
C ILE A 5 4.99 0.02 17.55
N THR A 6 5.04 -0.86 16.56
CA THR A 6 6.19 -1.15 15.70
C THR A 6 5.96 -0.64 14.27
N ILE A 7 7.00 -0.72 13.43
CA ILE A 7 6.87 -0.39 11.99
C ILE A 7 5.87 -1.27 11.25
N ASN A 8 5.66 -2.52 11.71
CA ASN A 8 4.71 -3.44 11.08
C ASN A 8 3.26 -3.16 11.47
N ASP A 9 3.05 -2.34 12.50
CA ASP A 9 1.72 -1.88 12.92
C ASP A 9 1.26 -0.63 12.16
N LEU A 10 2.15 -0.01 11.38
CA LEU A 10 1.78 1.06 10.45
C LEU A 10 0.78 0.51 9.43
N PRO A 11 -0.37 1.18 9.22
CA PRO A 11 -1.41 0.71 8.31
C PRO A 11 -0.89 0.32 6.93
N SER A 12 -0.01 1.13 6.33
CA SER A 12 0.54 0.87 5.00
C SER A 12 1.33 -0.45 4.91
N LYS A 13 1.99 -0.85 6.00
CA LYS A 13 2.76 -2.10 6.09
C LYS A 13 1.87 -3.28 6.41
N LYS A 14 1.05 -3.12 7.46
CA LYS A 14 0.16 -4.17 7.97
C LYS A 14 -0.76 -4.67 6.87
N TYR A 15 -1.55 -3.77 6.30
CA TYR A 15 -2.60 -4.14 5.36
C TYR A 15 -2.06 -4.45 3.97
N LYS A 16 -0.91 -3.91 3.58
CA LYS A 16 -0.19 -4.37 2.38
C LYS A 16 0.17 -5.85 2.52
N ASN A 17 0.75 -6.24 3.66
CA ASN A 17 1.13 -7.64 3.90
C ASN A 17 -0.10 -8.56 3.93
N GLU A 18 -1.17 -8.15 4.60
CA GLU A 18 -2.44 -8.91 4.60
C GLU A 18 -3.02 -9.07 3.19
N LEU A 19 -3.00 -8.01 2.38
CA LEU A 19 -3.46 -8.04 0.99
C LEU A 19 -2.58 -8.96 0.13
N GLU A 20 -1.26 -8.80 0.18
CA GLU A 20 -0.31 -9.60 -0.61
C GLU A 20 -0.42 -11.09 -0.28
N ILE A 21 -0.53 -11.45 1.01
CA ILE A 21 -0.77 -12.83 1.43
C ILE A 21 -2.15 -13.29 0.95
N GLY A 22 -3.18 -12.47 1.13
CA GLY A 22 -4.56 -12.82 0.82
C GLY A 22 -4.80 -13.15 -0.65
N ILE A 23 -4.16 -12.42 -1.57
CA ILE A 23 -4.27 -12.67 -3.01
C ILE A 23 -3.19 -13.62 -3.55
N ASN A 24 -2.36 -14.21 -2.69
CA ASN A 24 -1.18 -15.00 -3.06
C ASN A 24 -0.27 -14.27 -4.05
N TYR A 25 0.10 -13.03 -3.73
CA TYR A 25 0.87 -12.15 -4.61
C TYR A 25 2.20 -12.76 -5.06
N GLN A 26 2.89 -13.48 -4.17
CA GLN A 26 4.15 -14.14 -4.51
C GLN A 26 3.99 -15.16 -5.65
N ASP A 27 2.93 -15.97 -5.63
CA ASP A 27 2.65 -16.92 -6.72
C ASP A 27 2.37 -16.18 -8.04
N ILE A 28 1.63 -15.08 -7.99
CA ILE A 28 1.37 -14.23 -9.17
C ILE A 28 2.69 -13.64 -9.70
N GLU A 29 3.54 -13.12 -8.83
CA GLU A 29 4.83 -12.53 -9.19
C GLU A 29 5.78 -13.57 -9.80
N GLU A 30 5.91 -14.76 -9.20
CA GLU A 30 6.70 -15.87 -9.75
C GLU A 30 6.22 -16.25 -11.17
N ASN A 31 4.90 -16.30 -11.39
CA ASN A 31 4.33 -16.57 -12.72
C ASN A 31 4.62 -15.45 -13.73
N ILE A 32 4.69 -14.19 -13.30
CA ILE A 32 5.07 -13.05 -14.15
C ILE A 32 6.57 -13.09 -14.47
N GLU A 33 7.42 -13.37 -13.48
CA GLU A 33 8.88 -13.31 -13.62
C GLU A 33 9.48 -14.51 -14.34
N SER A 34 8.78 -15.65 -14.35
CA SER A 34 9.21 -16.88 -15.03
C SER A 34 9.56 -16.68 -16.52
N ASN A 35 10.38 -17.59 -17.06
CA ASN A 35 10.91 -17.50 -18.44
C ASN A 35 9.83 -17.51 -19.53
N LYS A 36 8.65 -18.05 -19.22
CA LYS A 36 7.45 -17.91 -20.02
C LYS A 36 6.37 -17.48 -19.05
N LEU A 37 5.89 -16.24 -19.17
CA LEU A 37 4.68 -15.79 -18.48
C LEU A 37 3.65 -16.90 -18.60
N ALA A 38 3.07 -17.37 -17.49
CA ALA A 38 2.19 -18.54 -17.49
C ALA A 38 1.35 -18.59 -18.77
N THR A 39 1.76 -19.45 -19.69
CA THR A 39 1.11 -19.61 -21.01
C THR A 39 -0.26 -20.24 -20.84
N ASP A 40 -0.55 -20.67 -19.62
CA ASP A 40 -1.80 -21.25 -19.22
C ASP A 40 -2.84 -20.15 -18.97
N SER A 41 -3.70 -19.95 -19.96
CA SER A 41 -4.93 -19.17 -19.83
C SER A 41 -5.75 -19.60 -18.60
N PHE A 42 -5.67 -20.87 -18.19
CA PHE A 42 -6.34 -21.39 -16.99
C PHE A 42 -5.83 -20.72 -15.71
N TYR A 43 -4.53 -20.43 -15.60
CA TYR A 43 -3.98 -19.76 -14.41
C TYR A 43 -4.64 -18.40 -14.19
N TRP A 44 -4.70 -17.57 -15.24
CA TRP A 44 -5.28 -16.23 -15.16
C TRP A 44 -6.80 -16.25 -15.02
N SER A 45 -7.49 -17.12 -15.75
CA SER A 45 -8.95 -17.20 -15.75
C SER A 45 -9.55 -17.87 -14.52
N THR A 46 -8.80 -18.79 -13.89
CA THR A 46 -9.30 -19.63 -12.80
C THR A 46 -8.51 -19.44 -11.51
N THR A 47 -7.19 -19.65 -11.52
CA THR A 47 -6.38 -19.59 -10.29
C THR A 47 -6.37 -18.20 -9.67
N VAL A 48 -6.02 -17.18 -10.45
CA VAL A 48 -6.02 -15.78 -9.97
C VAL A 48 -7.42 -15.34 -9.57
N ARG A 49 -8.44 -15.69 -10.36
CA ARG A 49 -9.85 -15.44 -10.01
C ARG A 49 -10.20 -15.98 -8.62
N ASN A 50 -9.83 -17.23 -8.33
CA ASN A 50 -10.09 -17.86 -7.04
C ASN A 50 -9.30 -17.20 -5.88
N TYR A 51 -8.10 -16.67 -6.13
CA TYR A 51 -7.38 -15.89 -5.13
C TYR A 51 -8.12 -14.59 -4.79
N LEU A 52 -8.56 -13.85 -5.80
CA LEU A 52 -9.34 -12.62 -5.61
C LEU A 52 -10.66 -12.91 -4.89
N GLU A 53 -11.35 -13.98 -5.28
CA GLU A 53 -12.57 -14.44 -4.63
C GLU A 53 -12.36 -14.67 -3.13
N LYS A 54 -11.38 -15.51 -2.77
CA LYS A 54 -11.08 -15.86 -1.39
C LYS A 54 -10.69 -14.63 -0.57
N TYR A 55 -9.88 -13.74 -1.13
CA TYR A 55 -9.47 -12.52 -0.45
C TYR A 55 -10.67 -11.60 -0.20
N ILE A 56 -11.47 -11.30 -1.23
CA ILE A 56 -12.60 -10.38 -1.13
C ILE A 56 -13.61 -10.92 -0.11
N TYR A 57 -14.12 -12.13 -0.30
CA TYR A 57 -15.12 -12.70 0.61
C TYR A 57 -14.61 -12.91 2.04
N GLY A 58 -13.30 -13.11 2.22
CA GLY A 58 -12.71 -13.32 3.55
C GLY A 58 -12.41 -12.04 4.34
N ASN A 59 -12.36 -10.88 3.68
CA ASN A 59 -11.78 -9.66 4.28
C ASN A 59 -12.60 -8.39 4.11
N ILE A 60 -13.49 -8.27 3.12
CA ILE A 60 -14.18 -7.00 2.82
C ILE A 60 -15.04 -6.49 3.99
N ASP A 61 -15.68 -7.39 4.75
CA ASP A 61 -16.39 -7.02 6.00
C ASP A 61 -15.46 -6.38 7.05
N LYS A 62 -14.17 -6.73 7.05
CA LYS A 62 -13.17 -6.22 8.00
C LYS A 62 -12.55 -4.91 7.54
N TRP A 63 -12.85 -4.46 6.33
CA TRP A 63 -12.30 -3.21 5.80
C TRP A 63 -12.85 -1.99 6.54
N SER A 64 -14.07 -2.07 7.09
CA SER A 64 -14.65 -1.01 7.93
C SER A 64 -13.78 -0.68 9.14
N ASP A 65 -13.12 -1.70 9.72
CA ASP A 65 -12.25 -1.55 10.88
C ASP A 65 -10.88 -0.93 10.53
N SER A 66 -10.58 -0.82 9.23
CA SER A 66 -9.25 -0.52 8.70
C SER A 66 -9.27 0.50 7.55
N ASN A 67 -10.23 1.42 7.57
CA ASN A 67 -10.47 2.41 6.52
C ASN A 67 -10.89 1.75 5.19
N TYR A 68 -12.20 1.63 5.02
CA TYR A 68 -12.80 0.87 3.93
C TYR A 68 -12.37 1.40 2.55
N GLU A 69 -12.47 2.70 2.33
CA GLU A 69 -12.15 3.30 1.03
C GLU A 69 -10.67 3.14 0.70
N LYS A 70 -9.78 3.23 1.71
CA LYS A 70 -8.35 2.97 1.54
C LYS A 70 -8.08 1.50 1.20
N ARG A 71 -8.68 0.53 1.90
CA ARG A 71 -8.53 -0.89 1.55
C ARG A 71 -8.98 -1.19 0.12
N CYS A 72 -10.09 -0.57 -0.32
CA CYS A 72 -10.56 -0.67 -1.69
C CYS A 72 -9.57 -0.06 -2.71
N ARG A 73 -8.97 1.10 -2.41
CA ARG A 73 -7.93 1.70 -3.26
C ARG A 73 -6.68 0.82 -3.32
N ASP A 74 -6.25 0.25 -2.21
CA ASP A 74 -5.11 -0.68 -2.18
C ASP A 74 -5.32 -1.93 -3.02
N PHE A 75 -6.53 -2.50 -2.95
CA PHE A 75 -6.93 -3.60 -3.80
C PHE A 75 -6.89 -3.21 -5.29
N ASN A 76 -7.35 -2.01 -5.65
CA ASN A 76 -7.26 -1.53 -7.02
C ASN A 76 -5.80 -1.30 -7.47
N TYR A 77 -4.97 -0.69 -6.62
CA TYR A 77 -3.56 -0.43 -6.93
C TYR A 77 -2.76 -1.70 -7.15
N ILE A 78 -2.94 -2.74 -6.32
CA ILE A 78 -2.18 -3.98 -6.48
C ILE A 78 -2.51 -4.67 -7.80
N LEU A 79 -3.79 -4.66 -8.22
CA LEU A 79 -4.21 -5.21 -9.52
C LEU A 79 -3.63 -4.41 -10.69
N ASP A 80 -3.64 -3.08 -10.60
CA ASP A 80 -3.04 -2.22 -11.62
C ASP A 80 -1.52 -2.46 -11.74
N ILE A 81 -0.82 -2.63 -10.61
CA ILE A 81 0.62 -2.96 -10.58
C ILE A 81 0.88 -4.34 -11.22
N ILE A 82 0.06 -5.34 -10.90
CA ILE A 82 0.13 -6.69 -11.51
C ILE A 82 -0.01 -6.57 -13.04
N LEU A 83 -1.04 -5.86 -13.51
CA LEU A 83 -1.30 -5.67 -14.94
C LEU A 83 -0.16 -4.91 -15.64
N LYS A 84 0.40 -3.88 -15.00
CA LYS A 84 1.56 -3.15 -15.50
C LYS A 84 2.79 -4.06 -15.64
N LYS A 85 3.08 -4.89 -14.62
CA LYS A 85 4.17 -5.88 -14.66
C LYS A 85 3.98 -6.89 -15.80
N ILE A 86 2.76 -7.44 -15.96
CA ILE A 86 2.43 -8.37 -17.05
C ILE A 86 2.64 -7.70 -18.41
N LYS A 87 2.15 -6.47 -18.60
CA LYS A 87 2.29 -5.72 -19.86
C LYS A 87 3.76 -5.57 -20.25
N LYS A 88 4.60 -5.15 -19.30
CA LYS A 88 6.05 -5.00 -19.49
C LYS A 88 6.73 -6.32 -19.84
N LYS A 89 6.36 -7.42 -19.17
CA LYS A 89 6.91 -8.76 -19.47
C LYS A 89 6.49 -9.24 -20.86
N LYS A 90 5.24 -8.98 -21.28
CA LYS A 90 4.68 -9.51 -22.53
C LYS A 90 5.33 -8.94 -23.79
N GLU A 91 6.01 -7.81 -23.69
CA GLU A 91 6.90 -7.29 -24.74
C GLU A 91 8.03 -8.27 -25.09
N THR A 92 8.29 -9.28 -24.23
CA THR A 92 9.41 -10.21 -24.38
C THR A 92 9.03 -11.66 -24.66
N ASN A 93 7.93 -12.24 -24.16
CA ASN A 93 7.49 -13.64 -24.45
C ASN A 93 6.14 -14.02 -23.77
N SER A 94 5.03 -14.10 -24.50
CA SER A 94 3.81 -14.79 -24.02
C SER A 94 2.91 -15.26 -25.17
N ASP A 95 2.39 -16.48 -25.05
CA ASP A 95 1.42 -17.09 -25.97
C ASP A 95 -0.02 -16.56 -25.74
N VAL A 96 -0.30 -15.95 -24.59
CA VAL A 96 -1.61 -15.40 -24.23
C VAL A 96 -1.64 -13.89 -24.45
N PRO A 97 -2.62 -13.32 -25.18
CA PRO A 97 -2.76 -11.87 -25.34
C PRO A 97 -2.87 -11.13 -24.00
N TYR A 98 -2.14 -10.02 -23.83
CA TYR A 98 -2.28 -9.15 -22.64
C TYR A 98 -3.73 -8.72 -22.43
N SER A 99 -4.44 -8.40 -23.52
CA SER A 99 -5.86 -8.03 -23.47
C SER A 99 -6.72 -9.12 -22.81
N LEU A 100 -6.41 -10.39 -23.05
CA LEU A 100 -7.15 -11.50 -22.47
C LEU A 100 -6.87 -11.66 -20.97
N ILE A 101 -5.60 -11.54 -20.57
CA ILE A 101 -5.23 -11.55 -19.14
C ILE A 101 -5.84 -10.36 -18.41
N TYR A 102 -5.80 -9.18 -19.04
CA TYR A 102 -6.44 -7.96 -18.55
C TYR A 102 -7.94 -8.18 -18.33
N GLU A 103 -8.65 -8.73 -19.30
CA GLU A 103 -10.07 -9.06 -19.18
C GLU A 103 -10.34 -10.05 -18.06
N TYR A 104 -9.53 -11.10 -17.89
CA TYR A 104 -9.71 -12.06 -16.79
C TYR A 104 -9.60 -11.41 -15.42
N ILE A 105 -8.56 -10.61 -15.18
CA ILE A 105 -8.35 -9.93 -13.91
C ILE A 105 -9.45 -8.89 -13.66
N GLU A 106 -9.78 -8.07 -14.67
CA GLU A 106 -10.84 -7.07 -14.58
C GLU A 106 -12.20 -7.68 -14.26
N ASN A 107 -12.58 -8.73 -14.99
CA ASN A 107 -13.88 -9.37 -14.84
C ASN A 107 -13.98 -10.13 -13.53
N ALA A 108 -12.91 -10.78 -13.08
CA ALA A 108 -12.86 -11.40 -11.76
C ALA A 108 -13.07 -10.36 -10.65
N ALA A 109 -12.27 -9.29 -10.64
CA ALA A 109 -12.39 -8.23 -9.64
C ALA A 109 -13.80 -7.59 -9.64
N LYS A 110 -14.34 -7.26 -10.82
CA LYS A 110 -15.70 -6.69 -10.95
C LYS A 110 -16.77 -7.64 -10.42
N ALA A 111 -16.74 -8.91 -10.83
CA ALA A 111 -17.74 -9.89 -10.44
C ALA A 111 -17.75 -10.12 -8.92
N HIS A 112 -16.57 -10.22 -8.30
CA HIS A 112 -16.47 -10.47 -6.86
C HIS A 112 -16.81 -9.23 -6.04
N LEU A 113 -16.42 -8.03 -6.48
CA LEU A 113 -16.79 -6.78 -5.81
C LEU A 113 -18.27 -6.41 -5.97
N GLN A 114 -18.90 -6.74 -7.10
CA GLN A 114 -20.32 -6.43 -7.35
C GLN A 114 -21.26 -6.99 -6.27
N THR A 115 -20.90 -8.13 -5.67
CA THR A 115 -21.65 -8.75 -4.57
C THR A 115 -21.75 -7.86 -3.33
N TRP A 116 -20.83 -6.89 -3.20
CA TRP A 116 -20.70 -5.96 -2.08
C TRP A 116 -21.21 -4.55 -2.40
N GLY A 117 -21.92 -4.40 -3.52
CA GLY A 117 -22.59 -3.15 -3.88
C GLY A 117 -21.65 -2.01 -4.26
N ALA A 118 -22.07 -0.77 -3.98
CA ALA A 118 -21.36 0.46 -4.36
C ALA A 118 -20.20 0.81 -3.41
N GLU A 119 -19.92 -0.02 -2.40
CA GLU A 119 -18.93 0.28 -1.37
C GLU A 119 -17.51 0.25 -1.95
N CYS A 120 -17.17 -0.78 -2.73
CA CYS A 120 -15.91 -0.85 -3.47
C CYS A 120 -16.15 -1.28 -4.91
N GLU A 121 -15.58 -0.52 -5.85
CA GLU A 121 -15.65 -0.81 -7.28
C GLU A 121 -14.25 -0.98 -7.87
N ARG A 122 -14.14 -1.90 -8.84
CA ARG A 122 -12.93 -2.01 -9.67
C ARG A 122 -12.86 -0.82 -10.62
N LYS A 123 -11.91 0.08 -10.38
CA LYS A 123 -11.61 1.28 -11.19
C LYS A 123 -10.13 1.28 -11.59
N SER A 124 -9.84 0.61 -12.70
CA SER A 124 -8.50 0.56 -13.30
C SER A 124 -8.02 1.97 -13.64
N LYS A 125 -6.81 2.31 -13.19
CA LYS A 125 -6.12 3.53 -13.61
C LYS A 125 -5.31 3.34 -14.90
N LEU A 126 -5.28 2.12 -15.44
CA LEU A 126 -4.60 1.81 -16.70
C LEU A 126 -5.48 2.10 -17.92
N PRO A 127 -4.88 2.54 -19.05
CA PRO A 127 -3.47 2.90 -19.22
C PRO A 127 -3.14 4.34 -18.79
N HIS A 128 -4.13 5.16 -18.44
CA HIS A 128 -4.00 6.61 -18.32
C HIS A 128 -2.97 7.08 -17.29
N ASP A 129 -2.87 6.41 -16.15
CA ASP A 129 -1.93 6.78 -15.07
C ASP A 129 -0.81 5.75 -14.88
N SER A 130 -0.45 4.98 -15.92
CA SER A 130 0.49 3.86 -15.75
C SER A 130 1.80 4.24 -15.07
N ASP A 131 2.31 5.45 -15.32
CA ASP A 131 3.60 5.90 -14.81
C ASP A 131 3.53 6.40 -13.36
N ASP A 132 2.33 6.72 -12.88
CA ASP A 132 2.10 7.36 -11.58
C ASP A 132 1.41 6.46 -10.56
N ILE A 133 0.94 5.28 -10.95
CA ILE A 133 0.23 4.34 -10.05
C ILE A 133 1.03 4.05 -8.77
N GLU A 134 2.33 3.79 -8.88
CA GLU A 134 3.19 3.57 -7.72
C GLU A 134 3.30 4.83 -6.84
N ASN A 135 3.42 6.01 -7.46
CA ASN A 135 3.53 7.28 -6.73
C ASN A 135 2.23 7.62 -6.00
N MET A 136 1.09 7.43 -6.67
CA MET A 136 -0.25 7.60 -6.07
C MET A 136 -0.45 6.65 -4.90
N LYS A 137 -0.08 5.37 -5.05
CA LYS A 137 -0.15 4.39 -3.96
C LYS A 137 0.74 4.80 -2.79
N ASN A 138 2.00 5.14 -3.05
CA ASN A 138 2.96 5.51 -2.02
C ASN A 138 2.53 6.77 -1.25
N LEU A 139 1.93 7.75 -1.94
CA LEU A 139 1.38 8.93 -1.27
C LEU A 139 0.17 8.58 -0.40
N ASP A 140 -0.75 7.77 -0.92
CA ASP A 140 -1.93 7.32 -0.17
C ASP A 140 -1.54 6.53 1.10
N ASP A 141 -0.52 5.67 0.98
CA ASP A 141 0.11 4.94 2.10
C ASP A 141 0.73 5.89 3.14
N LEU A 142 1.52 6.87 2.69
CA LEU A 142 2.16 7.84 3.57
C LEU A 142 1.12 8.69 4.31
N CYS A 143 0.07 9.16 3.63
CA CYS A 143 -1.00 9.93 4.26
C CYS A 143 -1.69 9.12 5.37
N GLU A 144 -1.99 7.84 5.12
CA GLU A 144 -2.60 6.97 6.13
C GLU A 144 -1.69 6.78 7.35
N ASP A 145 -0.40 6.52 7.12
CA ASP A 145 0.58 6.36 8.19
C ASP A 145 0.73 7.64 9.03
N ILE A 146 0.76 8.81 8.39
CA ILE A 146 0.81 10.10 9.10
C ILE A 146 -0.43 10.29 9.99
N VAL A 147 -1.63 9.99 9.48
CA VAL A 147 -2.86 10.07 10.27
C VAL A 147 -2.82 9.10 11.45
N TYR A 148 -2.36 7.88 11.23
CA TYR A 148 -2.22 6.86 12.26
C TYR A 148 -1.24 7.27 13.35
N ILE A 149 -0.02 7.68 12.96
CA ILE A 149 1.04 8.11 13.88
C ILE A 149 0.55 9.29 14.72
N ASN A 150 -0.08 10.29 14.10
CA ASN A 150 -0.59 11.45 14.84
C ASN A 150 -1.59 11.05 15.95
N LYS A 151 -2.45 10.06 15.68
CA LYS A 151 -3.42 9.55 16.67
C LYS A 151 -2.78 8.67 17.76
N LYS A 152 -1.65 8.04 17.45
CA LYS A 152 -1.09 6.93 18.23
C LYS A 152 0.34 7.16 18.74
N ILE A 153 0.84 8.37 18.61
CA ILE A 153 2.23 8.72 18.93
C ILE A 153 2.65 8.37 20.37
N SER A 154 1.74 8.46 21.34
CA SER A 154 2.00 8.11 22.73
C SER A 154 2.19 6.61 22.97
N GLU A 155 1.70 5.75 22.06
CA GLU A 155 1.77 4.29 22.11
C GLU A 155 3.03 3.73 21.41
N ILE A 156 3.83 4.60 20.77
CA ILE A 156 5.05 4.21 20.06
C ILE A 156 6.18 3.89 21.05
N ASN A 157 6.69 2.67 20.95
CA ASN A 157 7.78 2.18 21.78
C ASN A 157 9.13 2.82 21.38
N LYS A 158 9.94 3.18 22.37
CA LYS A 158 11.36 3.58 22.24
C LYS A 158 12.14 2.77 21.22
N ASN A 159 12.06 1.43 21.30
CA ASN A 159 12.89 0.55 20.48
C ASN A 159 12.52 0.58 18.99
N HIS A 160 11.32 1.07 18.66
CA HIS A 160 10.80 1.13 17.29
C HIS A 160 10.67 2.56 16.77
N CYS A 161 10.71 3.57 17.65
CA CYS A 161 10.51 4.98 17.30
C CYS A 161 11.45 5.44 16.17
N ASN A 162 12.76 5.23 16.31
CA ASN A 162 13.74 5.65 15.28
C ASN A 162 13.53 4.94 13.94
N LYS A 163 13.03 3.68 13.95
CA LYS A 163 12.74 2.95 12.71
C LYS A 163 11.52 3.52 12.01
N ILE A 164 10.47 3.86 12.76
CA ILE A 164 9.27 4.52 12.24
C ILE A 164 9.62 5.91 11.71
N ASP A 165 10.36 6.72 12.47
CA ASP A 165 10.80 8.06 12.05
C ASP A 165 11.62 8.01 10.75
N SER A 166 12.62 7.12 10.68
CA SER A 166 13.44 6.96 9.47
C SER A 166 12.59 6.52 8.27
N TYR A 167 11.64 5.61 8.47
CA TYR A 167 10.75 5.14 7.41
C TYR A 167 9.87 6.26 6.86
N ILE A 168 9.24 7.05 7.73
CA ILE A 168 8.37 8.16 7.31
C ILE A 168 9.18 9.26 6.60
N ASN A 169 10.34 9.63 7.16
CA ASN A 169 11.20 10.65 6.55
C ASN A 169 11.72 10.22 5.17
N GLN A 170 12.05 8.93 4.99
CA GLN A 170 12.44 8.39 3.68
C GLN A 170 11.29 8.48 2.67
N GLN A 171 10.07 8.08 3.04
CA GLN A 171 8.92 8.19 2.14
C GLN A 171 8.61 9.63 1.74
N ILE A 172 8.70 10.58 2.68
CA ILE A 172 8.55 12.01 2.39
C ILE A 172 9.62 12.46 1.40
N PHE A 173 10.88 12.08 1.61
CA PHE A 173 11.98 12.44 0.73
C PHE A 173 11.75 11.93 -0.70
N ASP A 174 11.38 10.65 -0.84
CA ASP A 174 11.16 10.02 -2.14
C ASP A 174 10.00 10.68 -2.91
N LEU A 175 8.92 11.05 -2.20
CA LEU A 175 7.73 11.65 -2.81
C LEU A 175 7.84 13.16 -3.04
N ASN A 176 8.72 13.88 -2.33
CA ASN A 176 8.76 15.35 -2.37
C ASN A 176 9.02 15.89 -3.78
N ASN A 177 9.96 15.30 -4.50
CA ASN A 177 10.29 15.73 -5.86
C ASN A 177 9.16 15.43 -6.84
N ILE A 178 8.53 14.26 -6.69
CA ILE A 178 7.42 13.81 -7.54
C ILE A 178 6.19 14.70 -7.32
N TYR A 179 5.86 14.99 -6.06
CA TYR A 179 4.74 15.84 -5.70
C TYR A 179 4.89 17.26 -6.28
N LYS A 180 6.06 17.89 -6.10
CA LYS A 180 6.32 19.26 -6.61
C LYS A 180 6.16 19.37 -8.13
N MET A 181 6.38 18.29 -8.86
CA MET A 181 6.23 18.27 -10.31
C MET A 181 4.76 18.13 -10.76
N SER A 182 3.84 17.72 -9.88
CA SER A 182 2.46 17.38 -10.24
C SER A 182 1.48 17.54 -9.09
N GLU A 183 1.50 18.67 -8.38
CA GLU A 183 0.71 18.88 -7.15
C GLU A 183 -0.80 18.62 -7.34
N THR A 184 -1.37 19.09 -8.45
CA THR A 184 -2.80 18.92 -8.76
C THR A 184 -3.21 17.47 -9.02
N LYS A 185 -2.26 16.59 -9.40
CA LYS A 185 -2.54 15.17 -9.62
C LYS A 185 -2.78 14.42 -8.31
N TYR A 186 -2.22 14.93 -7.22
CA TYR A 186 -2.19 14.27 -5.92
C TYR A 186 -3.17 14.89 -4.91
N SER A 187 -3.86 15.97 -5.28
CA SER A 187 -4.77 16.72 -4.40
C SER A 187 -5.90 15.86 -3.85
N ASP A 188 -6.48 14.97 -4.66
CA ASP A 188 -7.60 14.14 -4.23
C ASP A 188 -7.18 13.14 -3.14
N ILE A 189 -5.97 12.60 -3.25
CA ILE A 189 -5.39 11.68 -2.26
C ILE A 189 -5.12 12.44 -0.96
N LEU A 190 -4.51 13.61 -1.03
CA LEU A 190 -4.26 14.44 0.15
C LEU A 190 -5.56 14.87 0.83
N GLY A 191 -6.51 15.36 0.03
CA GLY A 191 -7.81 15.85 0.49
C GLY A 191 -8.62 14.77 1.21
N TYR A 192 -8.54 13.51 0.77
CA TYR A 192 -9.17 12.38 1.46
C TYR A 192 -8.74 12.27 2.94
N TYR A 193 -7.50 12.63 3.27
CA TYR A 193 -6.97 12.64 4.65
C TYR A 193 -7.00 14.02 5.31
N ASN A 194 -7.65 15.01 4.70
CA ASN A 194 -7.67 16.42 5.11
C ASN A 194 -6.30 17.10 5.09
N PHE A 195 -5.44 16.71 4.15
CA PHE A 195 -4.20 17.40 3.84
C PHE A 195 -4.36 18.26 2.59
N THR A 196 -3.61 19.34 2.53
CA THR A 196 -3.50 20.26 1.39
C THR A 196 -2.15 20.13 0.70
N SER A 197 -1.11 19.72 1.43
CA SER A 197 0.24 19.51 0.89
C SER A 197 1.07 18.60 1.80
N LEU A 198 2.26 18.20 1.32
CA LEU A 198 3.23 17.47 2.14
C LEU A 198 3.73 18.29 3.36
N TYR A 199 3.58 19.62 3.36
CA TYR A 199 3.95 20.46 4.51
C TYR A 199 3.07 20.19 5.73
N ASP A 200 1.85 19.69 5.53
CA ASP A 200 0.93 19.36 6.63
C ASP A 200 1.43 18.18 7.46
N PHE A 201 2.39 17.39 6.93
CA PHE A 201 3.01 16.29 7.67
C PHE A 201 4.00 16.77 8.73
N ASN A 202 4.50 18.01 8.62
CA ASN A 202 5.57 18.55 9.46
C ASN A 202 5.24 18.53 10.96
N VAL A 203 3.97 18.78 11.32
CA VAL A 203 3.55 18.74 12.72
C VAL A 203 3.72 17.33 13.28
N THR A 204 3.20 16.33 12.56
CA THR A 204 3.30 14.91 12.96
C THR A 204 4.74 14.44 13.01
N THR A 205 5.56 14.74 12.01
CA THR A 205 6.97 14.30 11.95
C THR A 205 7.82 14.99 13.02
N THR A 206 7.58 16.28 13.31
CA THR A 206 8.25 16.99 14.39
C THR A 206 7.90 16.37 15.75
N ASN A 207 6.62 16.06 15.97
CA ASN A 207 6.18 15.42 17.21
C ASN A 207 6.80 14.03 17.35
N LEU A 208 6.81 13.23 16.27
CA LEU A 208 7.42 11.91 16.24
C LEU A 208 8.91 11.97 16.59
N LYS A 209 9.65 12.90 15.97
CA LYS A 209 11.06 13.12 16.25
C LYS A 209 11.32 13.50 17.71
N SER A 210 10.53 14.43 18.25
CA SER A 210 10.60 14.83 19.66
C SER A 210 10.35 13.63 20.58
N LYS A 211 9.34 12.81 20.25
CA LYS A 211 9.04 11.59 21.01
C LYS A 211 10.19 10.60 21.01
N CYS A 212 10.87 10.43 19.87
CA CYS A 212 12.04 9.57 19.78
C CYS A 212 13.24 10.11 20.58
N GLN A 213 13.38 11.44 20.67
CA GLN A 213 14.46 12.09 21.43
C GLN A 213 14.27 11.99 22.95
N GLU A 214 13.03 12.13 23.46
CA GLU A 214 12.73 11.94 24.90
C GLU A 214 13.30 10.62 25.45
N TYR A 215 13.28 9.58 24.61
CA TYR A 215 13.79 8.27 24.97
C TYR A 215 15.31 8.19 25.04
N ILE A 216 16.03 9.03 24.28
CA ILE A 216 17.50 9.12 24.31
C ILE A 216 17.91 9.88 25.58
N ASP A 217 17.25 11.00 25.86
CA ASP A 217 17.59 11.89 26.98
C ASP A 217 17.20 11.31 28.35
N GLY A 218 16.21 10.40 28.39
CA GLY A 218 15.82 9.65 29.58
C GLY A 218 16.69 8.43 29.92
N LEU A 219 17.78 8.16 29.18
CA LEU A 219 18.76 7.14 29.58
C LEU A 219 19.56 7.63 30.79
N PRO A 220 19.64 6.87 31.90
CA PRO A 220 20.62 7.18 32.93
C PRO A 220 21.99 7.17 32.27
N LEU A 221 22.74 8.26 32.40
CA LEU A 221 24.18 8.24 32.18
C LEU A 221 24.72 7.06 32.96
N ALA A 222 25.22 6.04 32.27
CA ALA A 222 26.01 5.01 32.92
C ALA A 222 27.15 5.75 33.60
N ALA A 223 27.06 5.87 34.93
CA ALA A 223 28.14 6.40 35.73
C ALA A 223 29.29 5.42 35.54
N ASP A 224 30.27 5.80 34.72
CA ASP A 224 31.58 5.18 34.71
C ASP A 224 32.11 5.22 36.14
N GLN A 225 32.04 4.06 36.80
CA GLN A 225 32.81 3.80 38.01
C GLN A 225 34.20 3.37 37.55
N SER A 226 35.14 4.31 37.55
CA SER A 226 36.57 4.05 37.69
C SER A 226 37.24 5.18 38.45
#